data_AF-A0AAV0C8R4-F1
#
_entry.id   AF-A0AAV0C8R4-F1
#
_cell.length_a   1.000
_cell.length_b   1.000
_cell.length_c   1.000
_cell.angle_alpha   90.00
_cell.angle_beta   90.00
_cell.angle_gamma   90.00
#
_symmetry.space_group_name_H-M   'P 1'
#
loop_
_entity.id
_entity.type
_entity.pdbx_description
1 polymer ?
#
loop_
_entity_poly.entity_id
_entity_poly.type
_entity_poly.pdbx_seq_one_letter_code
_entity_poly.pdbx_strand_id
1 'polypeptide(L)'
;MCKILSREHNKVRILQEGCKGLLYMALHAHVILELCERAEEEISFEQVEGDFDSFKGKWFLEQLGSHHILLKYSVESKMHKNSFLSEAIMEEVIYEDLPANLCAIRDYIEKREAANAVVADGEAQTLHDNDSPADSSQIAEKNPNPIALKSIRRRPKVPGLQRDMEVLKAELLSFISEHGHVGFMPMRKELRKHGRVDIEKAVTRMGGFRRVAFLMNLSLSYKQRKPKGYWDSLENLQDEVSRFQRIWGMDLTYMPSRKSFERAGRYDIARALEKWGGLHEVSRLLSLKVKRKSTDRQPPVQR
;
A
#
# COMPACT_ATOMS: atom_id res chain seq x y z
N MET A 1 3.98 4.11 25.69
CA MET A 1 4.79 3.44 26.73
C MET A 1 4.28 2.02 26.90
N CYS A 2 5.16 1.04 27.14
CA CYS A 2 4.77 -0.36 27.38
C CYS A 2 5.45 -0.86 28.64
N LYS A 3 4.69 -1.48 29.55
CA LYS A 3 5.18 -1.99 30.83
C LYS A 3 4.55 -3.35 31.15
N ILE A 4 5.38 -4.32 31.55
CA ILE A 4 4.88 -5.62 32.03
C ILE A 4 4.34 -5.44 33.46
N LEU A 5 3.10 -5.89 33.69
CA LEU A 5 2.44 -5.84 35.00
C LEU A 5 2.62 -7.17 35.75
N SER A 6 2.42 -8.29 35.07
CA SER A 6 2.63 -9.63 35.61
C SER A 6 2.98 -10.63 34.51
N ARG A 7 3.63 -11.73 34.90
CA ARG A 7 3.96 -12.85 34.01
C ARG A 7 3.80 -14.15 34.76
N GLU A 8 2.94 -15.02 34.25
CA GLU A 8 2.64 -16.33 34.81
C GLU A 8 2.65 -17.37 33.67
N HIS A 9 3.70 -18.18 33.60
CA HIS A 9 3.90 -19.17 32.53
C HIS A 9 3.78 -18.56 31.12
N ASN A 10 2.73 -18.95 30.38
CA ASN A 10 2.42 -18.50 29.04
C ASN A 10 1.47 -17.30 28.99
N LYS A 11 1.09 -16.75 30.16
CA LYS A 11 0.26 -15.56 30.28
C LYS A 11 1.06 -14.36 30.74
N VAL A 12 0.89 -13.24 30.06
CA VAL A 12 1.57 -11.97 30.41
C VAL A 12 0.55 -10.85 30.42
N ARG A 13 0.48 -10.07 31.49
CA ARG A 13 -0.27 -8.81 31.47
C ARG A 13 0.67 -7.65 31.21
N ILE A 14 0.31 -6.82 30.25
CA ILE A 14 1.04 -5.60 29.92
C ILE A 14 0.12 -4.39 29.95
N LEU A 15 0.65 -3.28 30.44
CA LEU A 15 0.10 -1.96 30.27
C LEU A 15 0.67 -1.35 28.99
N GLN A 16 -0.20 -0.92 28.10
CA GLN A 16 0.14 -0.24 26.86
C GLN A 16 -0.55 1.12 26.79
N GLU A 17 0.26 2.16 26.72
CA GLU A 17 -0.17 3.54 26.50
C GLU A 17 0.27 3.97 25.09
N GLY A 18 -0.69 4.28 24.24
CA GLY A 18 -0.49 4.86 22.91
C GLY A 18 -0.79 6.35 22.91
N CYS A 19 0.02 7.12 22.18
CA CYS A 19 -0.32 8.48 21.79
C CYS A 19 -0.03 8.65 20.31
N LYS A 20 -1.02 9.10 19.54
CA LYS A 20 -0.92 9.31 18.10
C LYS A 20 -1.49 10.66 17.71
N GLY A 21 -0.67 11.50 17.07
CA GLY A 21 -1.15 12.74 16.45
C GLY A 21 -1.88 12.46 15.14
N LEU A 22 -3.10 12.97 14.99
CA LEU A 22 -3.89 12.92 13.77
C LEU A 22 -4.43 14.30 13.44
N LEU A 23 -3.89 14.92 12.38
CA LEU A 23 -4.24 16.29 11.97
C LEU A 23 -4.15 17.29 13.12
N TYR A 24 -5.30 17.73 13.65
CA TYR A 24 -5.44 18.70 14.74
C TYR A 24 -5.76 18.04 16.10
N MET A 25 -5.76 16.71 16.16
CA MET A 25 -6.08 15.93 17.36
C MET A 25 -4.87 15.11 17.80
N ALA A 26 -4.82 14.81 19.10
CA ALA A 26 -3.95 13.77 19.65
C ALA A 26 -4.85 12.69 20.26
N LEU A 27 -4.67 11.45 19.79
CA LEU A 27 -5.36 10.28 20.29
C LEU A 27 -4.50 9.64 21.36
N HIS A 28 -5.01 9.63 22.58
CA HIS A 28 -4.43 8.88 23.69
C HIS A 28 -5.25 7.62 23.88
N ALA A 29 -4.56 6.50 24.03
CA ALA A 29 -5.18 5.20 24.28
C ALA A 29 -4.43 4.52 25.43
N HIS A 30 -5.16 4.08 26.44
CA HIS A 30 -4.68 3.31 27.56
C HIS A 30 -5.36 1.95 27.55
N VAL A 31 -4.54 0.89 27.54
CA VAL A 31 -5.04 -0.50 27.51
C VAL A 31 -4.15 -1.40 28.35
N ILE A 32 -4.77 -2.23 29.20
CA ILE A 32 -4.16 -3.38 29.84
C ILE A 32 -4.54 -4.62 29.05
N LEU A 33 -3.54 -5.29 28.49
CA LEU A 33 -3.69 -6.49 27.67
C LEU A 33 -3.26 -7.71 28.47
N GLU A 34 -4.05 -8.78 28.40
CA GLU A 34 -3.62 -10.13 28.76
C GLU A 34 -3.21 -10.86 27.48
N LEU A 35 -1.96 -11.29 27.44
CA LEU A 35 -1.35 -12.02 26.34
C LEU A 35 -1.29 -13.49 26.70
N CYS A 36 -1.59 -14.36 25.74
CA CYS A 36 -1.42 -15.80 25.86
C CYS A 36 -0.51 -16.29 24.72
N GLU A 37 0.59 -16.95 25.07
CA GLU A 37 1.54 -17.52 24.14
C GLU A 37 1.28 -19.03 23.96
N ARG A 38 1.22 -19.45 22.70
CA ARG A 38 1.47 -20.83 22.27
C ARG A 38 2.80 -20.80 21.54
N ALA A 39 3.81 -21.39 22.17
CA ALA A 39 5.19 -21.33 21.71
C ALA A 39 5.28 -21.68 20.22
N GLU A 40 5.99 -20.83 19.47
CA GLU A 40 6.25 -21.00 18.02
C GLU A 40 5.01 -21.02 17.10
N GLU A 41 3.82 -20.83 17.64
CA GLU A 41 2.56 -20.85 16.88
C GLU A 41 1.84 -19.51 16.89
N GLU A 42 1.50 -19.01 18.08
CA GLU A 42 0.57 -17.89 18.22
C GLU A 42 0.81 -17.12 19.52
N ILE A 43 0.74 -15.79 19.45
CA ILE A 43 0.60 -14.92 20.61
C ILE A 43 -0.74 -14.20 20.44
N SER A 44 -1.73 -14.57 21.24
CA SER A 44 -3.00 -13.86 21.32
C SER A 44 -2.96 -12.79 22.40
N PHE A 45 -3.75 -11.74 22.24
CA PHE A 45 -3.91 -10.69 23.22
C PHE A 45 -5.37 -10.26 23.30
N GLU A 46 -5.82 -9.94 24.49
CA GLU A 46 -7.16 -9.41 24.74
C GLU A 46 -7.09 -8.33 25.82
N GLN A 47 -7.83 -7.25 25.61
CA GLN A 47 -7.99 -6.19 26.58
C GLN A 47 -8.77 -6.70 27.78
N VAL A 48 -8.19 -6.49 28.96
CA VAL A 48 -8.84 -6.71 30.25
C VAL A 48 -9.42 -5.39 30.79
N GLU A 49 -8.71 -4.28 30.54
CA GLU A 49 -9.11 -2.94 30.99
C GLU A 49 -8.58 -1.91 29.99
N GLY A 50 -9.34 -0.86 29.67
CA GLY A 50 -8.86 0.18 28.75
C GLY A 50 -9.97 1.00 28.10
N ASP A 51 -9.57 1.84 27.15
CA ASP A 51 -10.42 2.85 26.50
C ASP A 51 -11.36 2.33 25.41
N PHE A 52 -11.34 1.02 25.14
CA PHE A 52 -12.15 0.37 24.10
C PHE A 52 -13.25 -0.50 24.74
N ASP A 53 -14.38 -0.70 24.05
CA ASP A 53 -15.38 -1.71 24.46
C ASP A 53 -14.80 -3.13 24.34
N SER A 54 -13.98 -3.35 23.32
CA SER A 54 -13.25 -4.60 23.10
C SER A 54 -12.04 -4.31 22.25
N PHE A 55 -10.89 -4.86 22.62
CA PHE A 55 -9.69 -4.81 21.80
C PHE A 55 -8.95 -6.13 21.95
N LYS A 56 -8.84 -6.88 20.87
CA LYS A 56 -8.21 -8.20 20.89
C LYS A 56 -7.55 -8.50 19.57
N GLY A 57 -6.68 -9.48 19.56
CA GLY A 57 -6.02 -9.88 18.34
C GLY A 57 -5.03 -10.99 18.58
N LYS A 58 -4.28 -11.28 17.53
CA LYS A 58 -3.25 -12.30 17.59
C LYS A 58 -2.19 -12.12 16.52
N TRP A 59 -1.01 -12.57 16.90
CA TRP A 59 0.11 -12.87 16.03
C TRP A 59 0.11 -14.36 15.83
N PHE A 60 0.17 -14.85 14.59
CA PHE A 60 0.34 -16.27 14.36
C PHE A 60 1.29 -16.54 13.21
N LEU A 61 2.04 -17.62 13.35
CA LEU A 61 3.03 -18.08 12.39
C LEU A 61 2.41 -19.19 11.53
N GLU A 62 2.65 -19.11 10.22
CA GLU A 62 2.24 -20.13 9.26
C GLU A 62 3.42 -20.47 8.36
N GLN A 63 3.67 -21.76 8.13
CA GLN A 63 4.72 -22.17 7.21
C GLN A 63 4.36 -21.77 5.77
N LEU A 64 5.27 -21.08 5.08
CA LEU A 64 5.13 -20.68 3.69
C LEU A 64 6.16 -21.39 2.81
N GLY A 65 5.89 -22.67 2.53
CA GLY A 65 6.82 -23.54 1.81
C GLY A 65 7.98 -24.04 2.69
N SER A 66 9.04 -24.57 2.08
CA SER A 66 10.12 -25.25 2.82
C SER A 66 11.09 -24.30 3.55
N HIS A 67 11.14 -23.02 3.18
CA HIS A 67 12.18 -22.09 3.65
C HIS A 67 11.67 -20.76 4.21
N HIS A 68 10.35 -20.58 4.33
CA HIS A 68 9.80 -19.30 4.80
C HIS A 68 8.70 -19.51 5.84
N ILE A 69 8.62 -18.57 6.77
CA ILE A 69 7.54 -18.46 7.76
C ILE A 69 6.79 -17.17 7.47
N LEU A 70 5.47 -17.23 7.48
CA LEU A 70 4.56 -16.12 7.32
C LEU A 70 4.05 -15.69 8.70
N LEU A 71 4.48 -14.52 9.17
CA LEU A 71 3.91 -13.87 10.34
C LEU A 71 2.65 -13.10 9.93
N LYS A 72 1.51 -13.47 10.50
CA LYS A 72 0.24 -12.77 10.33
C LYS A 72 -0.14 -12.06 11.62
N TYR A 73 -0.67 -10.85 11.47
CA TYR A 73 -1.24 -10.06 12.55
C TYR A 73 -2.72 -9.81 12.26
N SER A 74 -3.56 -10.08 13.25
CA SER A 74 -5.00 -9.82 13.22
C SER A 74 -5.39 -9.03 14.44
N VAL A 75 -6.24 -8.01 14.26
CA VAL A 75 -6.73 -7.16 15.34
C VAL A 75 -8.21 -6.88 15.11
N GLU A 76 -8.98 -6.99 16.17
CA GLU A 76 -10.40 -6.66 16.24
C GLU A 76 -10.56 -5.63 17.36
N SER A 77 -11.21 -4.51 17.04
CA SER A 77 -11.43 -3.42 17.98
C SER A 77 -12.88 -2.96 17.88
N LYS A 78 -13.45 -2.59 19.02
CA LYS A 78 -14.77 -1.99 19.13
C LYS A 78 -14.69 -0.76 20.02
N MET A 79 -15.15 0.36 19.48
CA MET A 79 -15.25 1.61 20.24
C MET A 79 -16.52 1.70 21.05
N HIS A 80 -16.42 2.39 22.18
CA HIS A 80 -17.59 2.83 22.93
C HIS A 80 -18.57 3.55 21.99
N LYS A 81 -19.85 3.21 22.08
CA LYS A 81 -20.93 3.80 21.24
C LYS A 81 -21.02 5.33 21.37
N ASN A 82 -20.52 5.89 22.46
CA ASN A 82 -20.50 7.32 22.72
C ASN A 82 -19.16 7.99 22.38
N SER A 83 -18.26 7.28 21.70
CA SER A 83 -16.98 7.84 21.28
C SER A 83 -17.17 8.80 20.11
N PHE A 84 -16.45 9.93 20.16
CA PHE A 84 -16.36 10.88 19.05
C PHE A 84 -15.55 10.35 17.87
N LEU A 85 -14.83 9.24 18.06
CA LEU A 85 -13.96 8.64 17.04
C LEU A 85 -14.76 7.65 16.19
N SER A 86 -14.71 7.84 14.87
CA SER A 86 -15.28 6.85 13.94
C SER A 86 -14.38 5.62 13.85
N GLU A 87 -14.98 4.46 13.62
CA GLU A 87 -14.27 3.18 13.42
C GLU A 87 -13.24 3.28 12.28
N ALA A 88 -13.55 4.04 11.22
CA ALA A 88 -12.64 4.24 10.08
C ALA A 88 -11.34 4.98 10.47
N ILE A 89 -11.42 5.99 11.35
CA ILE A 89 -10.23 6.72 11.82
C ILE A 89 -9.37 5.80 12.68
N MET A 90 -10.00 5.00 13.53
CA MET A 90 -9.31 4.04 14.38
C MET A 90 -8.61 2.96 13.56
N GLU A 91 -9.29 2.42 12.56
CA GLU A 91 -8.73 1.44 11.64
C GLU A 91 -7.47 2.01 10.97
N GLU A 92 -7.56 3.21 10.39
CA GLU A 92 -6.42 3.86 9.74
C GLU A 92 -5.23 4.06 10.69
N VAL A 93 -5.49 4.48 11.93
CA VAL A 93 -4.45 4.67 12.96
C VAL A 93 -3.76 3.35 13.32
N ILE A 94 -4.53 2.27 13.51
CA ILE A 94 -3.97 0.94 13.85
C ILE A 94 -3.16 0.38 12.67
N TYR A 95 -3.65 0.55 11.43
CA TYR A 95 -2.99 0.04 10.24
C TYR A 95 -1.74 0.82 9.83
N GLU A 96 -1.64 2.11 10.14
CA GLU A 96 -0.49 2.93 9.75
C GLU A 96 0.83 2.42 10.35
N ASP A 97 0.79 2.00 11.62
CA ASP A 97 1.99 1.61 12.37
C ASP A 97 2.38 0.13 12.16
N LEU A 98 1.43 -0.69 11.69
CA LEU A 98 1.63 -2.13 11.55
C LEU A 98 2.80 -2.49 10.61
N PRO A 99 2.95 -1.92 9.39
CA PRO A 99 4.07 -2.25 8.51
C PRO A 99 5.44 -1.97 9.12
N ALA A 100 5.57 -0.87 9.87
CA ALA A 100 6.81 -0.49 10.53
C ALA A 100 7.13 -1.49 11.66
N ASN A 101 6.15 -1.84 12.48
CA ASN A 101 6.29 -2.84 13.54
C ASN A 101 6.71 -4.21 12.99
N LEU A 102 6.06 -4.67 11.91
CA LEU A 102 6.40 -5.92 11.23
C LEU A 102 7.82 -5.91 10.65
N CYS A 103 8.24 -4.78 10.06
CA CYS A 103 9.60 -4.64 9.56
C CYS A 103 10.61 -4.65 10.70
N ALA A 104 10.32 -3.98 11.82
CA ALA A 104 11.21 -3.97 12.98
C ALA A 104 11.42 -5.36 13.57
N ILE A 105 10.36 -6.18 13.66
CA ILE A 105 10.45 -7.58 14.11
C ILE A 105 11.34 -8.40 13.16
N ARG A 106 11.09 -8.31 11.85
CA ARG A 106 11.93 -8.99 10.84
C ARG A 106 13.39 -8.57 10.97
N ASP A 107 13.65 -7.27 10.98
CA ASP A 107 15.01 -6.72 11.00
C ASP A 107 15.75 -7.12 12.30
N TYR A 108 15.03 -7.25 13.42
CA TYR A 108 15.58 -7.77 14.68
C TYR A 108 16.00 -9.24 14.58
N ILE A 109 15.13 -10.08 14.00
CA ILE A 109 15.41 -11.52 13.81
C ILE A 109 16.59 -11.71 12.85
N GLU A 110 16.58 -11.05 11.69
CA GLU A 110 17.65 -11.16 10.69
C GLU A 110 19.01 -10.73 11.26
N LYS A 111 19.04 -9.67 12.09
CA LYS A 111 20.26 -9.24 12.78
C LYS A 111 20.74 -10.27 13.81
N ARG A 112 19.82 -10.91 14.53
CA ARG A 112 20.15 -11.94 15.52
C ARG A 112 20.67 -13.20 14.85
N GLU A 113 20.09 -13.62 13.73
CA GLU A 113 20.58 -14.74 12.93
C GLU A 113 21.96 -14.45 12.34
N ALA A 114 22.18 -13.26 11.79
CA ALA A 114 23.49 -12.84 11.29
C ALA A 114 24.55 -12.83 12.40
N ALA A 115 24.20 -12.37 13.61
CA ALA A 115 25.09 -12.41 14.75
C ALA A 115 25.41 -13.85 15.19
N ASN A 116 24.41 -14.74 15.21
CA ASN A 116 24.61 -16.15 15.54
C ASN A 116 25.44 -16.90 14.49
N ALA A 117 25.30 -16.56 13.20
CA ALA A 117 26.10 -17.14 12.12
C ALA A 117 27.59 -16.76 12.21
N VAL A 118 27.90 -15.53 12.62
CA VAL A 118 29.29 -15.08 12.83
C VAL A 118 29.95 -15.77 14.03
N VAL A 119 29.18 -16.15 15.05
CA VAL A 119 29.70 -16.94 16.19
C VAL A 119 29.93 -18.40 15.78
N ALA A 120 29.06 -18.97 14.95
CA ALA A 120 29.21 -20.34 14.46
C ALA A 120 30.43 -20.55 13.52
N ASP A 121 30.80 -19.53 12.72
CA ASP A 121 32.01 -19.58 11.89
C ASP A 121 33.33 -19.44 12.70
N GLY A 122 33.24 -19.04 13.97
CA GLY A 122 34.40 -18.94 14.89
C GLY A 122 34.77 -20.25 15.59
N GLU A 123 33.89 -21.26 15.58
CA GLU A 123 34.08 -22.52 16.33
C GLU A 123 34.30 -23.75 15.42
N ALA A 124 34.23 -23.60 14.10
CA ALA A 124 34.34 -24.71 13.14
C ALA A 124 35.77 -24.99 12.62
N GLN A 125 36.79 -24.88 13.47
CA GLN A 125 38.16 -25.34 13.17
C GLN A 125 38.71 -26.29 14.24
N THR A 126 38.05 -27.43 14.44
CA THR A 126 38.70 -28.67 14.89
C THR A 126 38.03 -29.90 14.27
N LEU A 127 38.59 -30.29 13.12
CA LEU A 127 38.81 -31.65 12.62
C LEU A 127 37.72 -32.73 12.83
N HIS A 128 37.08 -33.05 11.71
CA HIS A 128 36.39 -34.31 11.39
C HIS A 128 37.34 -35.52 11.39
N ASP A 129 36.86 -36.67 11.86
CA ASP A 129 37.19 -37.97 11.28
C ASP A 129 36.07 -39.01 11.49
N ASN A 130 35.90 -39.85 10.46
CA ASN A 130 35.28 -41.19 10.39
C ASN A 130 33.78 -41.40 10.06
N ASP A 131 33.61 -41.89 8.81
CA ASP A 131 32.92 -43.11 8.35
C ASP A 131 31.39 -43.33 8.49
N SER A 132 30.72 -43.25 7.32
CA SER A 132 29.98 -44.31 6.59
C SER A 132 28.84 -45.13 7.28
N PRO A 133 28.00 -45.90 6.54
CA PRO A 133 26.62 -45.54 6.15
C PRO A 133 25.58 -46.64 6.56
N ALA A 134 24.35 -46.59 5.98
CA ALA A 134 23.21 -47.56 6.04
C ALA A 134 22.07 -47.15 7.02
N ASP A 135 20.76 -47.36 6.77
CA ASP A 135 19.95 -47.88 5.67
C ASP A 135 18.45 -47.68 6.05
N SER A 136 17.55 -47.73 5.05
CA SER A 136 16.11 -48.06 5.12
C SER A 136 15.16 -47.27 6.06
N SER A 137 14.07 -46.65 5.58
CA SER A 137 12.90 -47.41 5.11
C SER A 137 11.79 -46.48 4.56
N GLN A 138 11.06 -47.03 3.58
CA GLN A 138 9.88 -46.49 2.91
C GLN A 138 8.64 -46.48 3.83
N ILE A 139 7.61 -45.68 3.52
CA ILE A 139 6.19 -46.11 3.42
C ILE A 139 5.28 -44.98 2.89
N ALA A 140 4.59 -45.32 1.80
CA ALA A 140 3.22 -45.01 1.34
C ALA A 140 2.74 -43.59 0.99
N GLU A 141 2.35 -43.51 -0.28
CA GLU A 141 1.42 -42.59 -0.92
C GLU A 141 0.03 -42.55 -0.26
N LYS A 142 -0.62 -41.38 -0.30
CA LYS A 142 -2.07 -41.26 -0.51
C LYS A 142 -2.44 -39.87 -1.02
N ASN A 143 -2.86 -39.81 -2.29
CA ASN A 143 -3.74 -38.76 -2.83
C ASN A 143 -5.14 -38.91 -2.19
N PRO A 144 -5.93 -37.83 -2.00
CA PRO A 144 -6.85 -37.45 -3.09
C PRO A 144 -7.24 -35.96 -3.22
N ASN A 145 -7.33 -35.57 -4.49
CA ASN A 145 -8.32 -34.72 -5.15
C ASN A 145 -8.39 -33.18 -5.00
N PRO A 146 -8.78 -32.50 -6.11
CA PRO A 146 -8.55 -31.08 -6.34
C PRO A 146 -9.85 -30.27 -6.19
N ILE A 147 -9.92 -29.38 -5.22
CA ILE A 147 -11.05 -28.46 -5.08
C ILE A 147 -10.56 -27.02 -5.28
N ALA A 148 -10.86 -26.53 -6.47
CA ALA A 148 -11.06 -25.13 -6.84
C ALA A 148 -9.91 -24.15 -6.50
N LEU A 149 -8.84 -24.22 -7.31
CA LEU A 149 -7.97 -23.07 -7.58
C LEU A 149 -8.80 -21.89 -8.10
N LYS A 150 -9.27 -21.02 -7.20
CA LYS A 150 -9.47 -19.61 -7.56
C LYS A 150 -8.08 -19.05 -7.78
N SER A 151 -7.70 -18.90 -9.05
CA SER A 151 -6.35 -18.57 -9.53
C SER A 151 -5.66 -17.55 -8.61
N ILE A 152 -4.73 -18.02 -7.77
CA ILE A 152 -3.74 -17.15 -7.16
C ILE A 152 -2.90 -16.68 -8.34
N ARG A 153 -3.17 -15.45 -8.81
CA ARG A 153 -2.42 -14.84 -9.91
C ARG A 153 -0.95 -14.91 -9.51
N ARG A 154 -0.21 -15.82 -10.14
CA ARG A 154 1.23 -15.99 -9.94
C ARG A 154 1.85 -14.62 -10.16
N ARG A 155 2.40 -14.03 -9.10
CA ARG A 155 3.06 -12.73 -9.17
C ARG A 155 4.34 -12.94 -9.98
N PRO A 156 4.50 -12.34 -11.17
CA PRO A 156 5.73 -12.46 -11.91
C PRO A 156 6.83 -11.74 -11.11
N LYS A 157 7.71 -12.50 -10.47
CA LYS A 157 8.92 -11.95 -9.85
C LYS A 157 10.01 -12.02 -10.91
N VAL A 158 10.28 -10.90 -11.58
CA VAL A 158 11.38 -10.81 -12.54
C VAL A 158 12.70 -10.76 -11.76
N PRO A 159 13.59 -11.76 -11.91
CA PRO A 159 14.90 -11.74 -11.26
C PRO A 159 15.69 -10.48 -11.69
N GLY A 160 16.39 -9.83 -10.76
CA GLY A 160 17.25 -8.69 -11.08
C GLY A 160 16.55 -7.33 -11.22
N LEU A 161 15.22 -7.26 -11.20
CA LEU A 161 14.45 -6.02 -11.43
C LEU A 161 14.85 -4.83 -10.53
N GLN A 162 15.31 -5.11 -9.32
CA GLN A 162 15.66 -4.08 -8.33
C GLN A 162 17.17 -3.74 -8.30
N ARG A 163 17.99 -4.42 -9.09
CA ARG A 163 19.46 -4.25 -9.15
C ARG A 163 19.91 -3.81 -10.55
N ASP A 164 19.21 -4.26 -11.58
CA ASP A 164 19.53 -3.96 -12.97
C ASP A 164 18.57 -2.90 -13.53
N MET A 165 19.15 -1.80 -14.02
CA MET A 165 18.42 -0.70 -14.63
C MET A 165 17.82 -1.09 -15.98
N GLU A 166 18.45 -1.96 -16.76
CA GLU A 166 17.96 -2.35 -18.09
C GLU A 166 16.73 -3.25 -17.97
N VAL A 167 16.76 -4.20 -17.03
CA VAL A 167 15.61 -5.05 -16.68
C VAL A 167 14.44 -4.20 -16.18
N LEU A 168 14.71 -3.19 -15.34
CA LEU A 168 13.67 -2.25 -14.91
C LEU A 168 13.07 -1.46 -16.07
N LYS A 169 13.90 -0.96 -16.99
CA LYS A 169 13.43 -0.23 -18.17
C LYS A 169 12.54 -1.09 -19.06
N ALA A 170 12.95 -2.32 -19.34
CA ALA A 170 12.19 -3.25 -20.18
C ALA A 170 10.81 -3.58 -19.57
N GLU A 171 10.78 -3.90 -18.29
CA GLU A 171 9.53 -4.19 -17.57
C GLU A 171 8.62 -2.96 -17.44
N LEU A 172 9.20 -1.78 -17.25
CA LEU A 172 8.42 -0.54 -17.23
C LEU A 172 7.78 -0.24 -18.58
N LEU A 173 8.51 -0.45 -19.68
CA LEU A 173 8.00 -0.27 -21.04
C LEU A 173 6.89 -1.28 -21.36
N SER A 174 7.09 -2.56 -21.00
CA SER A 174 6.05 -3.59 -21.13
C SER A 174 4.79 -3.23 -20.36
N PHE A 175 4.95 -2.72 -19.14
CA PHE A 175 3.82 -2.25 -18.34
C PHE A 175 3.10 -1.07 -19.00
N ILE A 176 3.87 -0.10 -19.52
CA ILE A 176 3.31 1.09 -20.19
C ILE A 176 2.54 0.71 -21.45
N SER A 177 3.04 -0.24 -22.25
CA SER A 177 2.36 -0.69 -23.47
C SER A 177 1.05 -1.42 -23.19
N GLU A 178 0.98 -2.18 -22.09
CA GLU A 178 -0.20 -2.98 -21.76
C GLU A 178 -1.27 -2.19 -20.98
N HIS A 179 -0.84 -1.34 -20.04
CA HIS A 179 -1.72 -0.78 -19.02
C HIS A 179 -1.59 0.73 -18.86
N GLY A 180 -0.55 1.35 -19.42
CA GLY A 180 -0.24 2.76 -19.25
C GLY A 180 -0.50 3.60 -20.49
N HIS A 181 0.09 4.79 -20.50
CA HIS A 181 0.10 5.71 -21.63
C HIS A 181 1.52 5.84 -22.16
N VAL A 182 1.71 5.61 -23.46
CA VAL A 182 3.01 5.71 -24.12
C VAL A 182 3.65 7.07 -23.84
N GLY A 183 4.91 7.06 -23.40
CA GLY A 183 5.67 8.28 -23.06
C GLY A 183 5.40 8.85 -21.67
N PHE A 184 4.52 8.26 -20.87
CA PHE A 184 4.25 8.69 -19.49
C PHE A 184 4.74 7.66 -18.46
N MET A 185 5.29 8.17 -17.36
CA MET A 185 5.69 7.34 -16.21
C MET A 185 4.44 6.84 -15.47
N PRO A 186 4.29 5.51 -15.27
CA PRO A 186 3.18 4.93 -14.52
C PRO A 186 3.07 5.48 -13.10
N MET A 187 1.84 5.66 -12.62
CA MET A 187 1.62 6.11 -11.25
C MET A 187 1.76 4.96 -10.25
N ARG A 188 2.18 5.27 -9.02
CA ARG A 188 2.24 4.30 -7.92
C ARG A 188 0.90 3.58 -7.71
N LYS A 189 -0.21 4.33 -7.77
CA LYS A 189 -1.58 3.78 -7.68
C LYS A 189 -1.89 2.78 -8.80
N GLU A 190 -1.40 3.04 -9.99
CA GLU A 190 -1.62 2.23 -11.20
C GLU A 190 -0.83 0.94 -11.13
N LEU A 191 0.46 1.02 -10.76
CA LEU A 191 1.29 -0.16 -10.47
C LEU A 191 0.66 -1.05 -9.40
N ARG A 192 0.15 -0.48 -8.30
CA ARG A 192 -0.55 -1.22 -7.24
C ARG A 192 -1.84 -1.85 -7.71
N LYS A 193 -2.66 -1.12 -8.47
CA LYS A 193 -3.93 -1.61 -9.03
C LYS A 193 -3.71 -2.84 -9.92
N HIS A 194 -2.61 -2.84 -10.68
CA HIS A 194 -2.24 -3.94 -11.56
C HIS A 194 -1.31 -4.98 -10.90
N GLY A 195 -1.11 -4.89 -9.58
CA GLY A 195 -0.32 -5.86 -8.80
C GLY A 195 1.19 -5.80 -9.05
N ARG A 196 1.69 -4.83 -9.84
CA ARG A 196 3.10 -4.62 -10.16
C ARG A 196 3.84 -3.81 -9.07
N VAL A 197 3.71 -4.25 -7.82
CA VAL A 197 4.37 -3.63 -6.67
C VAL A 197 5.89 -3.87 -6.69
N ASP A 198 6.33 -4.92 -7.40
CA ASP A 198 7.72 -5.22 -7.71
C ASP A 198 8.40 -4.06 -8.46
N ILE A 199 7.75 -3.53 -9.49
CA ILE A 199 8.21 -2.36 -10.25
C ILE A 199 8.26 -1.12 -9.35
N GLU A 200 7.22 -0.87 -8.55
CA GLU A 200 7.19 0.25 -7.61
C GLU A 200 8.41 0.21 -6.66
N LYS A 201 8.71 -0.97 -6.11
CA LYS A 201 9.85 -1.16 -5.19
C LYS A 201 11.18 -0.98 -5.91
N ALA A 202 11.31 -1.51 -7.14
CA ALA A 202 12.50 -1.33 -7.97
C ALA A 202 12.76 0.14 -8.30
N VAL A 203 11.75 0.86 -8.79
CA VAL A 203 11.83 2.30 -9.06
C VAL A 203 12.23 3.08 -7.81
N THR A 204 11.66 2.74 -6.64
CA THR A 204 12.01 3.41 -5.37
C THR A 204 13.49 3.19 -5.01
N ARG A 205 14.01 1.97 -5.18
CA ARG A 205 15.40 1.64 -4.89
C ARG A 205 16.38 2.31 -5.87
N MET A 206 16.00 2.46 -7.14
CA MET A 206 16.83 3.08 -8.19
C MET A 206 16.76 4.63 -8.20
N GLY A 207 16.39 5.25 -7.07
CA GLY A 207 16.36 6.70 -6.90
C GLY A 207 15.03 7.37 -7.23
N GLY A 208 13.95 6.59 -7.30
CA GLY A 208 12.56 7.08 -7.35
C GLY A 208 12.04 7.39 -8.75
N PHE A 209 10.71 7.58 -8.82
CA PHE A 209 9.97 7.75 -10.07
C PHE A 209 10.49 8.90 -10.94
N ARG A 210 10.98 9.98 -10.32
CA ARG A 210 11.52 11.14 -11.05
C ARG A 210 12.83 10.83 -11.76
N ARG A 211 13.75 10.13 -11.08
CA ARG A 211 15.05 9.77 -11.65
C ARG A 211 14.87 8.76 -12.78
N VAL A 212 14.06 7.74 -12.57
CA VAL A 212 13.78 6.71 -13.58
C VAL A 212 13.06 7.30 -14.79
N ALA A 213 12.08 8.18 -14.58
CA ALA A 213 11.40 8.87 -15.68
C ALA A 213 12.38 9.71 -16.52
N PHE A 214 13.28 10.46 -15.89
CA PHE A 214 14.32 11.21 -16.60
C PHE A 214 15.24 10.30 -17.42
N LEU A 215 15.69 9.18 -16.85
CA LEU A 215 16.56 8.21 -17.53
C LEU A 215 15.90 7.50 -18.71
N MET A 216 14.56 7.43 -18.72
CA MET A 216 13.76 6.80 -19.78
C MET A 216 13.11 7.81 -20.72
N ASN A 217 13.40 9.10 -20.55
CA ASN A 217 12.74 10.20 -21.25
C ASN A 217 11.19 10.13 -21.17
N LEU A 218 10.67 9.67 -20.04
CA LEU A 218 9.24 9.59 -19.74
C LEU A 218 8.77 10.86 -19.03
N SER A 219 7.59 11.36 -19.38
CA SER A 219 6.97 12.46 -18.65
C SER A 219 6.30 11.96 -17.37
N LEU A 220 6.60 12.58 -16.23
CA LEU A 220 5.83 12.35 -15.00
C LEU A 220 4.39 12.83 -15.20
N SER A 221 3.40 12.01 -14.83
CA SER A 221 1.98 12.40 -14.87
C SER A 221 1.67 13.55 -13.91
N TYR A 222 2.45 13.68 -12.83
CA TYR A 222 2.54 14.89 -12.04
C TYR A 222 3.64 15.78 -12.61
N LYS A 223 3.25 16.81 -13.37
CA LYS A 223 4.18 17.91 -13.60
C LYS A 223 4.54 18.53 -12.25
N GLN A 224 5.80 18.97 -12.17
CA GLN A 224 6.43 19.64 -11.03
C GLN A 224 5.43 20.32 -10.10
N ARG A 225 5.52 20.08 -8.78
CA ARG A 225 4.70 20.78 -7.79
C ARG A 225 4.74 22.27 -8.10
N LYS A 226 3.60 22.81 -8.53
CA LYS A 226 3.45 24.23 -8.82
C LYS A 226 3.68 25.00 -7.52
N PRO A 227 4.29 26.19 -7.57
CA PRO A 227 4.54 26.99 -6.37
C PRO A 227 3.25 27.26 -5.59
N LYS A 228 3.39 27.49 -4.29
CA LYS A 228 2.25 27.80 -3.40
C LYS A 228 1.54 29.06 -3.94
N GLY A 229 0.21 29.00 -4.10
CA GLY A 229 -0.59 30.08 -4.69
C GLY A 229 -0.74 30.05 -6.21
N TYR A 230 -0.09 29.12 -6.94
CA TYR A 230 -0.21 29.03 -8.40
C TYR A 230 -1.66 28.87 -8.89
N TRP A 231 -2.46 28.07 -8.18
CA TRP A 231 -3.88 27.81 -8.51
C TRP A 231 -4.83 28.92 -8.06
N ASP A 232 -4.30 29.95 -7.40
CA ASP A 232 -5.07 31.09 -6.89
C ASP A 232 -5.11 32.23 -7.92
N SER A 233 -4.45 32.05 -9.07
CA SER A 233 -4.57 32.91 -10.25
C SER A 233 -5.48 32.26 -11.30
N LEU A 234 -6.48 33.01 -11.76
CA LEU A 234 -7.40 32.58 -12.81
C LEU A 234 -6.69 32.36 -14.15
N GLU A 235 -5.68 33.18 -14.45
CA GLU A 235 -4.88 33.07 -15.69
C GLU A 235 -4.11 31.75 -15.74
N ASN A 236 -3.50 31.34 -14.62
CA ASN A 236 -2.80 30.06 -14.52
C ASN A 236 -3.75 28.87 -14.70
N LEU A 237 -4.98 28.99 -14.20
CA LEU A 237 -6.02 27.98 -14.37
C LEU A 237 -6.49 27.92 -15.82
N GLN A 238 -6.72 29.09 -16.45
CA GLN A 238 -7.06 29.20 -17.87
C GLN A 238 -6.00 28.55 -18.75
N ASP A 239 -4.73 28.86 -18.53
CA ASP A 239 -3.61 28.29 -19.29
C ASP A 239 -3.54 26.76 -19.16
N GLU A 240 -3.74 26.23 -17.95
CA GLU A 240 -3.76 24.79 -17.74
C GLU A 240 -4.98 24.10 -18.39
N VAL A 241 -6.14 24.76 -18.41
CA VAL A 241 -7.34 24.28 -19.12
C VAL A 241 -7.14 24.34 -20.64
N SER A 242 -6.63 25.45 -21.19
CA SER A 242 -6.35 25.60 -22.62
C SER A 242 -5.26 24.65 -23.10
N ARG A 243 -4.23 24.44 -22.28
CA ARG A 243 -3.22 23.42 -22.54
C ARG A 243 -3.80 22.01 -22.53
N PHE A 244 -4.70 21.72 -21.59
CA PHE A 244 -5.40 20.45 -21.53
C PHE A 244 -6.24 20.23 -22.79
N GLN A 245 -6.99 21.24 -23.24
CA GLN A 245 -7.76 21.18 -24.49
C GLN A 245 -6.86 20.88 -25.70
N ARG A 246 -5.72 21.58 -25.83
CA ARG A 246 -4.79 21.38 -26.94
C ARG A 246 -4.16 19.98 -26.96
N ILE A 247 -3.72 19.47 -25.81
CA ILE A 247 -3.08 18.15 -25.69
C ILE A 247 -4.07 17.03 -26.00
N TRP A 248 -5.33 17.18 -25.59
CA TRP A 248 -6.36 16.16 -25.75
C TRP A 248 -7.20 16.34 -27.03
N GLY A 249 -6.77 17.23 -27.93
CA GLY A 249 -7.45 17.48 -29.21
C GLY A 249 -8.91 17.93 -29.04
N MET A 250 -9.22 18.65 -27.96
CA MET A 250 -10.56 19.15 -27.69
C MET A 250 -10.75 20.54 -28.27
N ASP A 251 -12.00 20.86 -28.58
CA ASP A 251 -12.40 22.20 -29.00
C ASP A 251 -12.10 23.23 -27.89
N LEU A 252 -11.34 24.27 -28.25
CA LEU A 252 -10.93 25.35 -27.36
C LEU A 252 -12.13 26.16 -26.84
N THR A 253 -13.26 26.12 -27.54
CA THR A 253 -14.48 26.83 -27.15
C THR A 253 -15.32 26.07 -26.11
N TYR A 254 -15.00 24.80 -25.81
CA TYR A 254 -15.76 23.96 -24.89
C TYR A 254 -15.03 23.65 -23.60
N MET A 255 -15.72 23.82 -22.47
CA MET A 255 -15.20 23.51 -21.16
C MET A 255 -15.09 21.98 -20.96
N PRO A 256 -13.90 21.43 -20.67
CA PRO A 256 -13.75 20.01 -20.40
C PRO A 256 -14.46 19.63 -19.10
N SER A 257 -15.18 18.51 -19.10
CA SER A 257 -15.88 18.06 -17.89
C SER A 257 -14.89 17.62 -16.81
N ARG A 258 -15.30 17.66 -15.54
CA ARG A 258 -14.54 17.09 -14.42
C ARG A 258 -14.07 15.66 -14.71
N LYS A 259 -14.97 14.81 -15.20
CA LYS A 259 -14.65 13.40 -15.53
C LYS A 259 -13.56 13.30 -16.60
N SER A 260 -13.48 14.28 -17.51
CA SER A 260 -12.43 14.35 -18.52
C SER A 260 -11.07 14.61 -17.88
N PHE A 261 -10.97 15.55 -16.95
CA PHE A 261 -9.74 15.81 -16.21
C PHE A 261 -9.32 14.62 -15.34
N GLU A 262 -10.26 14.00 -14.62
CA GLU A 262 -9.99 12.83 -13.78
C GLU A 262 -9.53 11.61 -14.59
N ARG A 263 -10.16 11.34 -15.74
CA ARG A 263 -9.75 10.26 -16.65
C ARG A 263 -8.36 10.50 -17.22
N ALA A 264 -8.00 11.75 -17.43
CA ALA A 264 -6.67 12.16 -17.87
C ALA A 264 -5.64 12.25 -16.73
N GLY A 265 -6.00 11.87 -15.50
CA GLY A 265 -5.13 11.97 -14.34
C GLY A 265 -4.86 13.39 -13.85
N ARG A 266 -5.54 14.41 -14.40
CA ARG A 266 -5.40 15.84 -14.06
C ARG A 266 -6.33 16.24 -12.92
N TYR A 267 -6.19 15.56 -11.79
CA TYR A 267 -6.94 15.86 -10.56
C TYR A 267 -6.59 17.24 -9.98
N ASP A 268 -5.40 17.75 -10.30
CA ASP A 268 -4.94 19.09 -9.95
C ASP A 268 -5.86 20.17 -10.53
N ILE A 269 -6.15 20.10 -11.83
CA ILE A 269 -7.08 21.03 -12.50
C ILE A 269 -8.48 20.83 -11.92
N ALA A 270 -8.95 19.59 -11.76
CA ALA A 270 -10.29 19.31 -11.24
C ALA A 270 -10.53 19.93 -9.84
N ARG A 271 -9.53 19.88 -8.96
CA ARG A 271 -9.60 20.49 -7.61
C ARG A 271 -9.43 22.00 -7.65
N ALA A 272 -8.59 22.53 -8.54
CA ALA A 272 -8.48 23.96 -8.74
C ALA A 272 -9.81 24.57 -9.21
N LEU A 273 -10.56 23.86 -10.07
CA LEU A 273 -11.90 24.29 -10.48
C LEU A 273 -12.88 24.41 -9.30
N GLU A 274 -12.86 23.47 -8.34
CA GLU A 274 -13.72 23.53 -7.14
C GLU A 274 -13.43 24.77 -6.29
N LYS A 275 -12.15 25.14 -6.17
CA LYS A 275 -11.74 26.34 -5.44
C LYS A 275 -12.32 27.63 -6.03
N TRP A 276 -12.53 27.66 -7.34
CA TRP A 276 -13.07 28.80 -8.09
C TRP A 276 -14.59 28.73 -8.30
N GLY A 277 -15.33 27.98 -7.47
CA GLY A 277 -16.79 27.89 -7.56
C GLY A 277 -17.29 26.80 -8.52
N GLY A 278 -16.39 25.94 -9.00
CA GLY A 278 -16.71 24.76 -9.79
C GLY A 278 -16.76 24.99 -11.31
N LEU A 279 -17.11 23.93 -12.03
CA LEU A 279 -17.01 23.87 -13.49
C LEU A 279 -17.81 24.98 -14.20
N HIS A 280 -19.04 25.22 -13.76
CA HIS A 280 -19.95 26.18 -14.39
C HIS A 280 -19.48 27.62 -14.20
N GLU A 281 -18.98 27.94 -13.01
CA GLU A 281 -18.50 29.28 -12.70
C GLU A 281 -17.20 29.58 -13.44
N VAL A 282 -16.26 28.64 -13.47
CA VAL A 282 -15.04 28.78 -14.27
C VAL A 282 -15.36 28.84 -15.76
N SER A 283 -16.35 28.08 -16.25
CA SER A 283 -16.79 28.18 -17.64
C SER A 283 -17.34 29.57 -17.99
N ARG A 284 -18.04 30.21 -17.05
CA ARG A 284 -18.55 31.58 -17.20
C ARG A 284 -17.40 32.59 -17.22
N LEU A 285 -16.44 32.45 -16.30
CA LEU A 285 -15.26 33.31 -16.21
C LEU A 285 -14.37 33.21 -17.45
N LEU A 286 -14.19 32.00 -18.00
CA LEU A 286 -13.34 31.75 -19.16
C LEU A 286 -14.10 31.87 -20.50
N SER A 287 -15.38 32.26 -20.49
CA SER A 287 -16.25 32.35 -21.68
C SER A 287 -16.30 31.05 -22.51
N LEU A 288 -16.23 29.89 -21.85
CA LEU A 288 -16.28 28.57 -22.47
C LEU A 288 -17.71 28.00 -22.45
N LYS A 289 -18.07 27.18 -23.44
CA LYS A 289 -19.37 26.50 -23.52
C LYS A 289 -19.34 25.19 -22.74
N VAL A 290 -20.33 24.93 -21.90
CA VAL A 290 -20.50 23.63 -21.22
C VAL A 290 -21.39 22.72 -22.08
N LYS A 291 -20.96 21.48 -22.34
CA LYS A 291 -21.83 20.46 -22.96
C LYS A 291 -22.99 20.13 -22.00
N ARG A 292 -24.21 20.48 -22.39
CA ARG A 292 -25.43 20.02 -21.69
C ARG A 292 -25.59 18.51 -21.91
N LYS A 293 -25.92 17.76 -20.86
CA LYS A 293 -26.41 16.38 -21.04
C LYS A 293 -27.75 16.47 -21.80
N SER A 294 -27.88 15.79 -22.92
CA SER A 294 -29.16 15.62 -23.61
C SER A 294 -30.06 14.77 -22.73
N THR A 295 -30.93 15.42 -21.95
CA THR A 295 -32.12 14.77 -21.38
C THR A 295 -33.20 14.83 -22.46
N ASP A 296 -33.07 13.98 -23.47
CA ASP A 296 -34.17 13.73 -24.40
C ASP A 296 -34.40 12.22 -24.46
N ARG A 297 -35.18 11.73 -23.50
CA ARG A 297 -35.85 10.44 -23.59
C ARG A 297 -37.28 10.77 -24.00
N GLN A 298 -37.57 10.77 -25.30
CA GLN A 298 -38.94 10.71 -25.76
C GLN A 298 -39.61 9.46 -25.17
N PRO A 299 -40.82 9.55 -24.59
CA PRO A 299 -41.56 8.37 -24.18
C PRO A 299 -41.96 7.55 -25.42
N PRO A 300 -42.02 6.21 -25.32
CA PRO A 300 -42.38 5.36 -26.46
C PRO A 300 -43.83 5.65 -26.86
N VAL A 301 -44.03 5.91 -28.14
CA VAL A 301 -45.34 6.00 -28.79
C VAL A 301 -46.00 4.62 -28.68
N GLN A 302 -47.10 4.55 -27.93
CA GLN A 302 -47.99 3.39 -27.98
C GLN A 302 -48.67 3.37 -29.34
N ARG A 303 -48.50 2.27 -30.08
CA ARG A 303 -49.36 1.86 -31.19
C ARG A 303 -50.22 0.70 -30.72
#